data_AF-A0A7K3LEF1-F1
#
_entry.id   AF-A0A7K3LEF1-F1
#
_cell.length_a   1.000
_cell.length_b   1.000
_cell.length_c   1.000
_cell.angle_alpha   90.00
_cell.angle_beta   90.00
_cell.angle_gamma   90.00
#
_symmetry.space_group_name_H-M   'P 1'
#
loop_
_entity.id
_entity.type
_entity.pdbx_description
1 polymer ?
#
loop_
_entity_poly.entity_id
_entity_poly.type
_entity_poly.pdbx_seq_one_letter_code
_entity_poly.pdbx_strand_id
1 'polypeptide(L)'
;MSKKAVGKKAKTFQLTLTVTGSADGEWHAEIKQGNSYLVRDVAVAAAAVSRAAKELHEELFAPIEALMDEARSQQAARIAALEAELEAARKVLAGLD
;
A
#
# COMPACT_ATOMS: atom_id res chain seq x y z
N MET A 1 33.04 9.02 -48.34
CA MET A 1 31.99 8.07 -47.91
C MET A 1 32.08 7.94 -46.39
N SER A 2 31.37 8.76 -45.62
CA SER A 2 31.46 8.76 -44.15
C SER A 2 30.18 8.16 -43.56
N LYS A 3 30.36 7.04 -42.85
CA LYS A 3 29.31 6.16 -42.32
C LYS A 3 28.56 6.88 -41.19
N LYS A 4 27.28 7.22 -41.40
CA LYS A 4 26.39 7.76 -40.35
C LYS A 4 26.22 6.71 -39.25
N ALA A 5 26.78 6.98 -38.08
CA ALA A 5 26.45 6.26 -36.86
C ALA A 5 25.02 6.63 -36.46
N VAL A 6 24.09 5.68 -36.58
CA VAL A 6 22.73 5.83 -36.02
C VAL A 6 22.87 5.72 -34.50
N GLY A 7 22.84 6.87 -33.83
CA GLY A 7 22.74 6.94 -32.38
C GLY A 7 21.48 6.19 -31.94
N LYS A 8 21.66 5.08 -31.22
CA LYS A 8 20.60 4.28 -30.62
C LYS A 8 19.91 5.17 -29.58
N LYS A 9 18.81 5.85 -29.96
CA LYS A 9 18.02 6.65 -29.02
C LYS A 9 17.57 5.73 -27.89
N ALA A 10 17.97 6.02 -26.66
CA ALA A 10 17.46 5.36 -25.48
C ALA A 10 15.93 5.52 -25.49
N LYS A 11 15.19 4.42 -25.67
CA LYS A 11 13.75 4.42 -25.54
C LYS A 11 13.46 4.60 -24.06
N THR A 12 13.04 5.81 -23.67
CA THR A 12 12.47 6.04 -22.34
C THR A 12 11.14 5.30 -22.29
N PHE A 13 10.97 4.43 -21.29
CA PHE A 13 9.70 3.73 -21.05
C PHE A 13 9.04 4.37 -19.82
N GLN A 14 7.77 4.75 -19.97
CA GLN A 14 6.97 5.26 -18.87
C GLN A 14 6.09 4.13 -18.33
N LEU A 15 6.17 3.89 -17.03
CA LEU A 15 5.36 2.94 -16.30
C LEU A 15 4.71 3.67 -15.12
N THR A 16 3.47 3.34 -14.83
CA THR A 16 2.73 3.85 -13.67
C THR A 16 2.40 2.66 -12.78
N LEU A 17 2.97 2.64 -11.58
CA LEU A 17 2.58 1.72 -10.52
C LEU A 17 1.58 2.43 -9.62
N THR A 18 0.40 1.84 -9.44
CA THR A 18 -0.60 2.30 -8.48
C THR A 18 -0.74 1.24 -7.42
N VAL A 19 -0.70 1.65 -6.16
CA VAL A 19 -0.90 0.77 -5.01
C VAL A 19 -2.04 1.34 -4.18
N THR A 20 -2.98 0.47 -3.81
CA THR A 20 -4.16 0.81 -3.02
C THR A 20 -4.15 -0.03 -1.75
N GLY A 21 -4.09 0.63 -0.60
CA GLY A 21 -4.17 -0.01 0.71
C GLY A 21 -5.51 0.28 1.39
N SER A 22 -6.06 -0.71 2.09
CA SER A 22 -7.19 -0.53 3.00
C SER A 22 -6.70 -0.40 4.45
N ALA A 23 -7.54 0.19 5.31
CA ALA A 23 -7.29 0.28 6.75
C ALA A 23 -7.22 -1.10 7.43
N ASP A 24 -7.71 -2.13 6.75
CA ASP A 24 -7.75 -3.51 7.22
C ASP A 24 -6.44 -4.26 6.92
N GLY A 25 -5.50 -3.60 6.20
CA GLY A 25 -4.21 -4.15 5.84
C GLY A 25 -4.19 -4.90 4.51
N GLU A 26 -5.25 -4.82 3.71
CA GLU A 26 -5.26 -5.37 2.36
C GLU A 26 -4.64 -4.35 1.39
N TRP A 27 -3.58 -4.76 0.68
CA TRP A 27 -2.95 -3.92 -0.33
C TRP A 27 -3.02 -4.60 -1.69
N HIS A 28 -3.36 -3.82 -2.70
CA HIS A 28 -3.41 -4.27 -4.08
C HIS A 28 -2.54 -3.36 -4.95
N ALA A 29 -1.81 -3.95 -5.89
CA ALA A 29 -0.98 -3.21 -6.84
C ALA A 29 -1.40 -3.48 -8.28
N GLU A 30 -1.28 -2.44 -9.09
CA GLU A 30 -1.48 -2.48 -10.53
C GLU A 30 -0.37 -1.70 -11.25
N ILE A 31 0.06 -2.20 -12.42
CA ILE A 31 1.07 -1.55 -13.25
C ILE A 31 0.49 -1.26 -14.62
N LYS A 32 0.63 -0.03 -15.08
CA LYS A 32 0.22 0.46 -16.39
C LYS A 32 1.43 0.92 -17.20
N GLN A 33 1.39 0.69 -18.51
CA GLN A 33 2.29 1.29 -19.50
C GLN A 33 1.44 2.10 -20.48
N GLY A 34 1.52 3.43 -20.38
CA GLY A 34 0.58 4.32 -21.04
C GLY A 34 -0.86 4.02 -20.58
N ASN A 35 -1.72 3.61 -21.51
CA ASN A 35 -3.12 3.24 -21.22
C ASN A 35 -3.36 1.74 -21.01
N SER A 36 -2.33 0.91 -21.19
CA SER A 36 -2.44 -0.55 -21.09
C SER A 36 -2.02 -1.03 -19.72
N TYR A 37 -2.78 -1.95 -19.14
CA TYR A 37 -2.39 -2.59 -17.89
C TYR A 37 -1.49 -3.78 -18.19
N LEU A 38 -0.35 -3.84 -17.53
CA LEU A 38 0.55 -4.99 -17.55
C LEU A 38 0.23 -5.96 -16.42
N VAL A 39 -0.17 -5.44 -15.27
CA VAL A 39 -0.50 -6.20 -14.06
C VAL A 39 -1.70 -5.53 -13.39
N ARG A 40 -2.64 -6.34 -12.87
CA ARG A 40 -3.83 -5.87 -12.16
C ARG A 40 -4.07 -6.73 -10.93
N ASP A 41 -4.63 -6.08 -9.91
CA ASP A 41 -5.23 -6.74 -8.74
C ASP A 41 -4.29 -7.74 -8.05
N VAL A 42 -3.01 -7.37 -7.92
CA VAL A 42 -2.05 -8.21 -7.22
C VAL A 42 -2.10 -7.89 -5.75
N ALA A 43 -2.51 -8.86 -4.93
CA ALA A 43 -2.41 -8.75 -3.49
C ALA A 43 -0.93 -8.61 -3.08
N VAL A 44 -0.65 -7.61 -2.26
CA VAL A 44 0.69 -7.27 -1.78
C VAL A 44 0.64 -7.14 -0.27
N ALA A 45 1.73 -7.50 0.41
CA ALA A 45 1.86 -7.18 1.82
C ALA A 45 2.24 -5.71 2.00
N ALA A 46 1.65 -5.02 2.98
CA ALA A 46 2.01 -3.64 3.34
C ALA A 46 3.54 -3.48 3.52
N ALA A 47 4.17 -4.43 4.25
CA ALA A 47 5.61 -4.43 4.47
C ALA A 47 6.45 -4.55 3.18
N ALA A 48 5.91 -5.17 2.13
CA ALA A 48 6.58 -5.25 0.83
C ALA A 48 6.47 -3.92 0.07
N VAL A 49 5.32 -3.23 0.19
CA VAL A 49 5.13 -1.88 -0.37
C VAL A 49 6.10 -0.89 0.25
N SER A 50 6.23 -0.89 1.59
CA SER A 50 7.21 -0.07 2.32
C SER A 50 8.65 -0.32 1.85
N ARG A 51 9.04 -1.59 1.72
CA ARG A 51 10.39 -1.96 1.27
C ARG A 51 10.64 -1.49 -0.17
N ALA A 52 9.69 -1.73 -1.07
CA ALA A 52 9.79 -1.30 -2.45
C ALA A 52 9.87 0.24 -2.56
N ALA A 53 9.07 0.97 -1.79
CA ALA A 53 9.13 2.43 -1.75
C ALA A 53 10.50 2.93 -1.28
N LYS A 54 11.05 2.32 -0.23
CA LYS A 54 12.40 2.64 0.28
C LYS A 54 13.50 2.36 -0.75
N GLU A 55 13.37 1.26 -1.50
CA GLU A 55 14.30 0.90 -2.57
C GLU A 55 14.20 1.82 -3.78
N LEU A 56 13.01 2.35 -4.07
CA LEU A 56 12.80 3.30 -5.17
C LEU A 56 13.35 4.69 -4.84
N HIS A 57 12.88 5.31 -3.74
CA HIS A 57 13.36 6.60 -3.29
C HIS A 57 12.85 6.94 -1.88
N GLU A 58 13.70 7.53 -1.05
CA GLU A 58 13.35 7.89 0.33
C GLU A 58 12.19 8.91 0.42
N GLU A 59 12.09 9.83 -0.53
CA GLU A 59 10.97 10.79 -0.60
C GLU A 59 9.61 10.14 -0.91
N LEU A 60 9.59 8.96 -1.53
CA LEU A 60 8.36 8.18 -1.74
C LEU A 60 8.04 7.34 -0.50
N PHE A 61 9.07 6.90 0.23
CA PHE A 61 8.93 6.08 1.43
C PHE A 61 8.28 6.85 2.58
N ALA A 62 8.76 8.05 2.91
CA ALA A 62 8.28 8.83 4.04
C ALA A 62 6.74 9.05 4.08
N PRO A 63 6.07 9.48 3.00
CA PRO A 63 4.62 9.64 3.00
C PRO A 63 3.86 8.31 3.06
N ILE A 64 4.42 7.24 2.49
CA ILE A 64 3.80 5.90 2.52
C ILE A 64 3.80 5.33 3.94
N GLU A 65 4.92 5.43 4.66
CA GLU A 65 5.00 4.98 6.05
C GLU A 65 4.07 5.78 6.96
N ALA A 66 4.02 7.11 6.79
CA ALA A 66 3.11 7.95 7.56
C ALA A 66 1.64 7.54 7.39
N LEU A 67 1.21 7.26 6.16
CA LEU A 67 -0.14 6.76 5.88
C LEU A 67 -0.39 5.38 6.47
N MET A 68 0.60 4.48 6.43
CA MET A 68 0.49 3.13 7.02
C MET A 68 0.39 3.17 8.55
N ASP A 69 1.16 4.03 9.20
CA ASP A 69 1.12 4.19 10.65
C ASP A 69 -0.19 4.82 11.11
N GLU A 70 -0.72 5.79 10.35
CA GLU A 70 -2.05 6.35 10.60
C GLU A 70 -3.14 5.27 10.47
N ALA A 71 -3.11 4.46 9.41
CA ALA A 71 -4.04 3.36 9.21
C ALA A 71 -3.98 2.34 10.37
N ARG A 72 -2.78 1.97 10.82
CA ARG A 72 -2.58 1.07 11.97
C ARG A 72 -3.14 1.67 13.26
N SER A 73 -2.96 2.97 13.48
CA SER A 73 -3.49 3.68 14.64
C SER A 73 -5.02 3.67 14.65
N GLN A 74 -5.65 3.94 13.49
CA GLN A 74 -7.10 3.88 13.34
C GLN A 74 -7.64 2.46 13.58
N GLN A 75 -6.95 1.43 13.10
CA GLN A 75 -7.30 0.03 13.35
C GLN A 75 -7.21 -0.32 14.84
N ALA A 76 -6.13 0.09 15.52
CA ALA A 76 -5.96 -0.14 16.96
C ALA A 76 -7.05 0.55 17.79
N ALA A 77 -7.43 1.78 17.42
CA ALA A 77 -8.52 2.50 18.08
C ALA A 77 -9.87 1.79 17.91
N ARG A 78 -10.16 1.26 16.71
CA ARG A 78 -11.38 0.48 16.45
C ARG A 78 -11.41 -0.81 17.26
N ILE A 79 -10.29 -1.53 17.33
CA ILE A 79 -10.18 -2.75 18.15
C ILE A 79 -10.42 -2.43 19.62
N ALA A 80 -9.78 -1.40 20.16
CA ALA A 80 -9.95 -1.01 21.55
C ALA A 80 -11.40 -0.61 21.90
N ALA A 81 -12.09 0.09 20.99
CA ALA A 81 -13.50 0.43 21.16
C ALA A 81 -14.39 -0.83 21.18
N LEU A 82 -14.18 -1.75 20.22
CA LEU A 82 -14.92 -3.00 20.15
C LEU A 82 -14.67 -3.90 21.38
N GLU A 83 -13.43 -3.96 21.88
CA GLU A 83 -13.08 -4.71 23.09
C GLU A 83 -13.77 -4.12 24.33
N ALA A 84 -13.85 -2.79 24.44
CA ALA A 84 -14.57 -2.14 25.54
C ALA A 84 -16.07 -2.42 25.51
N GLU A 85 -16.69 -2.43 24.33
CA GLU A 85 -18.10 -2.82 24.15
C GLU A 85 -18.34 -4.29 24.54
N LEU A 86 -17.44 -5.19 24.13
CA LEU A 86 -17.50 -6.61 24.48
C LEU A 86 -17.38 -6.85 25.99
N GLU A 87 -16.47 -6.14 26.65
CA GLU A 87 -16.27 -6.25 28.10
C GLU A 87 -17.47 -5.69 28.88
N ALA A 88 -18.06 -4.59 28.43
CA ALA A 88 -19.29 -4.04 29.00
C ALA A 88 -20.45 -5.04 28.87
N ALA A 89 -20.62 -5.64 27.69
CA ALA A 89 -21.64 -6.66 27.45
C ALA A 89 -21.44 -7.91 28.35
N ARG A 90 -20.20 -8.37 28.51
CA ARG A 90 -19.86 -9.49 29.41
C ARG A 90 -20.23 -9.21 30.87
N LYS A 91 -19.99 -8.00 31.36
CA LYS A 91 -20.34 -7.60 32.75
C LYS A 91 -21.84 -7.58 33.00
N VAL A 92 -22.62 -7.08 32.03
CA VAL A 92 -24.08 -7.09 32.12
C VAL A 92 -24.61 -8.52 32.18
N LEU A 93 -24.08 -9.42 31.35
CA LEU A 93 -24.47 -10.84 31.36
C LEU A 93 -24.13 -11.51 32.70
N ALA A 94 -22.93 -11.29 33.23
CA ALA A 94 -22.51 -11.85 34.53
C ALA A 94 -23.31 -11.34 35.74
N GLY A 95 -24.04 -10.23 35.60
CA GLY A 95 -24.97 -9.73 36.63
C GLY A 95 -26.39 -10.28 36.52
N LEU A 96 -26.67 -11.13 35.53
CA LEU A 96 -27.96 -11.77 35.31
C LEU A 96 -27.99 -13.25 35.75
N ASP A 97 -26.82 -13.82 36.09
CA ASP A 97 -26.64 -15.12 36.78
C ASP A 97 -26.56 -14.92 38.31
#